data_AF-A0AAN6QCN2-F1
#
_entry.id   AF-A0AAN6QCN2-F1
#
_cell.length_a   1.000
_cell.length_b   1.000
_cell.length_c   1.000
_cell.angle_alpha   90.00
_cell.angle_beta   90.00
_cell.angle_gamma   90.00
#
_symmetry.space_group_name_H-M   'P 1'
#
loop_
_entity.id
_entity.type
_entity.pdbx_description
1 polymer ?
#
loop_
_entity_poly.entity_id
_entity_poly.type
_entity_poly.pdbx_seq_one_letter_code
_entity_poly.pdbx_strand_id
1 'polypeptide(L)'
;MAEPGDEGTAVAEPLDLVRLLLDEVVCVKLRGDRELKGRLHAYDSHCNLVLGDVEETIYVVDDEDDDEVRTVSRKSEMLFVRGDSVVLISPQSRPF
;
A
#
# COMPACT_ATOMS: atom_id res chain seq x y z
N MET A 1 6.92 -35.99 -22.23
CA MET A 1 5.82 -35.01 -22.23
C MET A 1 5.47 -34.79 -20.78
N ALA A 2 6.01 -33.73 -20.15
CA ALA A 2 5.55 -33.35 -18.81
C ALA A 2 4.28 -32.52 -19.00
N GLU A 3 3.19 -32.91 -18.34
CA GLU A 3 1.94 -32.15 -18.38
C GLU A 3 2.16 -30.80 -17.70
N PRO A 4 1.60 -29.69 -18.23
CA PRO A 4 1.65 -28.41 -17.55
C PRO A 4 0.77 -28.55 -16.30
N GLY A 5 1.41 -28.65 -15.14
CA GLY A 5 0.72 -28.64 -13.86
C GLY A 5 -0.06 -27.34 -13.71
N ASP A 6 -1.24 -27.47 -13.12
CA ASP A 6 -2.12 -26.43 -12.59
C ASP A 6 -1.35 -25.22 -11.97
N GLU A 7 -0.99 -24.23 -12.78
CA GLU A 7 -0.36 -22.95 -12.34
C GLU A 7 -1.43 -21.88 -12.01
N GLY A 8 -2.58 -22.31 -11.50
CA GLY A 8 -3.60 -21.41 -10.97
C GLY A 8 -3.57 -21.44 -9.45
N THR A 9 -3.31 -20.30 -8.81
CA THR A 9 -3.58 -20.04 -7.37
C THR A 9 -2.66 -20.60 -6.28
N ALA A 10 -1.48 -21.15 -6.59
CA ALA A 10 -0.48 -21.37 -5.53
C ALA A 10 0.28 -20.06 -5.22
N VAL A 11 0.00 -19.45 -4.05
CA VAL A 11 0.83 -18.36 -3.51
C VAL A 11 2.16 -18.98 -3.08
N ALA A 12 3.22 -18.78 -3.86
CA ALA A 12 4.54 -19.34 -3.58
C ALA A 12 5.47 -18.31 -2.93
N GLU A 13 5.33 -17.04 -3.31
CA GLU A 13 6.13 -15.93 -2.82
C GLU A 13 5.28 -14.82 -2.19
N PRO A 14 5.81 -14.04 -1.24
CA PRO A 14 5.06 -12.94 -0.63
C PRO A 14 4.51 -11.91 -1.62
N LEU A 15 5.24 -11.64 -2.71
CA LEU A 15 4.80 -10.71 -3.76
C LEU A 15 3.64 -11.25 -4.60
N ASP A 16 3.39 -12.57 -4.59
CA ASP A 16 2.20 -13.13 -5.24
C ASP A 16 0.93 -12.65 -4.54
N LEU A 17 0.97 -12.40 -3.23
CA LEU A 17 -0.15 -11.80 -2.51
C LEU A 17 -0.43 -10.37 -2.99
N VAL A 18 0.61 -9.58 -3.25
CA VAL A 18 0.48 -8.21 -3.79
C VAL A 18 -0.08 -8.25 -5.20
N ARG A 19 0.29 -9.25 -6.00
CA ARG A 19 -0.27 -9.47 -7.35
C ARG A 19 -1.78 -9.64 -7.33
N LEU A 20 -2.32 -10.32 -6.31
CA LEU A 20 -3.76 -10.52 -6.15
C LEU A 20 -4.50 -9.22 -5.78
N LEU A 21 -3.78 -8.15 -5.41
CA LEU A 21 -4.34 -6.84 -5.07
C LEU A 21 -4.27 -5.82 -6.22
N LEU A 22 -3.81 -6.23 -7.41
CA LEU A 22 -3.84 -5.35 -8.58
C LEU A 22 -5.29 -4.97 -8.94
N ASP A 23 -5.50 -3.70 -9.25
CA ASP A 23 -6.81 -3.07 -9.48
C ASP A 23 -7.76 -3.12 -8.27
N GLU A 24 -7.26 -3.43 -7.08
CA GLU A 24 -8.00 -3.32 -5.82
C GLU A 24 -7.56 -2.10 -5.02
N VAL A 25 -8.42 -1.65 -4.09
CA VAL A 25 -8.05 -0.61 -3.13
C VAL A 25 -7.23 -1.23 -2.01
N VAL A 26 -6.05 -0.66 -1.78
CA VAL A 26 -5.11 -1.08 -0.74
C VAL A 26 -4.89 0.04 0.26
N CYS A 27 -4.57 -0.35 1.49
CA CYS A 27 -3.99 0.53 2.50
C CYS A 27 -2.48 0.28 2.52
N VAL A 28 -1.69 1.35 2.45
CA VAL A 28 -0.22 1.27 2.50
C VAL A 28 0.28 2.11 3.66
N LYS A 29 0.99 1.48 4.59
CA LYS A 29 1.69 2.18 5.68
C LYS A 29 3.08 2.56 5.21
N LEU A 30 3.42 3.83 5.32
CA LEU A 30 4.73 4.38 5.03
C LEU A 30 5.48 4.69 6.33
N ARG A 31 6.80 4.88 6.23
CA ARG A 31 7.58 5.45 7.32
C ARG A 31 7.17 6.90 7.60
N GLY A 32 7.33 7.32 8.85
CA GLY A 32 7.08 8.69 9.30
C GLY A 32 5.59 9.00 9.45
N ASP A 33 4.84 8.06 10.05
CA ASP A 33 3.43 8.22 10.42
C ASP A 33 2.55 8.72 9.26
N ARG A 34 2.72 8.05 8.12
CA ARG A 34 2.00 8.31 6.89
C ARG A 34 1.31 7.06 6.41
N GLU A 35 0.06 7.22 6.01
CA GLU A 35 -0.75 6.14 5.46
C GLU A 35 -1.36 6.58 4.14
N LEU A 36 -1.42 5.68 3.18
CA LEU A 36 -2.05 5.88 1.89
C LEU A 36 -3.20 4.90 1.75
N LYS A 37 -4.30 5.35 1.16
CA LYS A 37 -5.38 4.51 0.67
C LYS A 37 -5.60 4.82 -0.79
N GLY A 38 -5.51 3.82 -1.67
CA GLY A 38 -5.66 4.04 -3.11
C GLY A 38 -5.74 2.73 -3.88
N ARG A 39 -6.10 2.82 -5.16
CA ARG A 39 -6.16 1.69 -6.09
C ARG A 39 -4.75 1.30 -6.54
N LEU A 40 -4.37 0.02 -6.41
CA LEU A 40 -3.05 -0.45 -6.83
C LEU A 40 -3.01 -0.71 -8.34
N HIS A 41 -2.32 0.13 -9.11
CA HIS A 41 -2.18 -0.06 -10.56
C HIS A 41 -0.97 -0.91 -10.94
N ALA A 42 0.14 -0.74 -10.23
CA ALA A 42 1.37 -1.48 -10.52
C ALA A 42 2.26 -1.58 -9.29
N TYR A 43 3.12 -2.59 -9.27
CA TYR A 43 4.20 -2.75 -8.30
C TYR A 43 5.42 -3.42 -8.95
N ASP A 44 6.56 -3.37 -8.27
CA ASP A 44 7.76 -4.11 -8.64
C ASP A 44 8.39 -4.87 -7.46
N SER A 45 9.52 -5.54 -7.70
CA SER A 45 10.27 -6.30 -6.69
C SER A 45 10.86 -5.45 -5.56
N HIS A 46 10.95 -4.13 -5.74
CA HIS A 46 11.42 -3.20 -4.71
C HIS A 46 10.26 -2.68 -3.86
N CYS A 47 9.03 -3.11 -4.13
CA CYS A 47 7.81 -2.56 -3.57
C CYS A 47 7.59 -1.09 -3.95
N ASN A 48 8.13 -0.61 -5.07
CA ASN A 48 7.63 0.64 -5.65
C ASN A 48 6.19 0.41 -6.08
N LEU A 49 5.30 1.40 -5.87
CA LEU A 49 3.88 1.29 -6.19
C LEU A 49 3.43 2.44 -7.08
N VAL A 50 2.50 2.14 -7.98
CA VAL A 50 1.69 3.16 -8.67
C VAL A 50 0.28 3.04 -8.12
N LEU A 51 -0.18 4.08 -7.45
CA LEU A 51 -1.52 4.14 -6.87
C LEU A 51 -2.38 5.19 -7.60
N GLY A 52 -3.67 4.90 -7.75
CA GLY A 52 -4.67 5.81 -8.29
C GLY A 52 -5.73 6.17 -7.24
N ASP A 53 -6.40 7.30 -7.41
CA ASP A 53 -7.44 7.82 -6.50
C ASP A 53 -7.01 7.79 -5.02
N VAL A 54 -5.83 8.36 -4.76
CA VAL A 54 -5.13 8.22 -3.48
C VAL A 54 -5.59 9.25 -2.47
N GLU A 55 -5.92 8.77 -1.28
CA GLU A 55 -6.05 9.56 -0.05
C GLU A 55 -4.84 9.30 0.85
N GLU A 56 -4.05 10.33 1.08
CA GLU A 56 -2.92 10.33 2.00
C GLU A 56 -3.34 10.91 3.34
N THR A 57 -2.93 10.25 4.42
CA THR A 57 -3.13 10.65 5.80
C THR A 57 -1.77 10.81 6.48
N ILE A 58 -1.47 12.00 7.01
CA ILE A 58 -0.24 12.30 7.74
C ILE A 58 -0.61 12.60 9.20
N TYR A 59 -0.05 11.83 10.13
CA TYR A 59 -0.22 12.07 11.55
C TYR A 59 0.91 12.99 12.05
N VAL A 60 0.54 14.10 12.67
CA VAL A 60 1.45 15.09 13.23
C VAL A 60 1.22 15.12 14.72
N VAL A 61 2.28 14.84 15.48
CA VAL A 61 2.31 15.05 16.94
C VAL A 61 2.76 16.48 17.16
N ASP A 62 1.96 17.28 17.85
CA ASP A 62 2.32 18.64 18.22
C ASP A 62 3.12 18.58 19.53
N ASP A 63 4.37 19.03 19.52
CA ASP A 63 5.25 18.99 20.70
C ASP A 63 4.80 19.96 21.81
N GLU A 64 3.87 20.88 21.51
CA GLU A 64 3.37 21.90 22.45
C GLU A 64 2.15 21.43 23.27
N ASP A 65 1.37 20.48 22.76
CA ASP A 65 0.19 19.89 23.39
C ASP A 65 0.32 18.36 23.35
N ASP A 66 0.98 17.78 24.37
CA ASP A 66 1.41 16.37 24.53
C ASP A 66 0.31 15.29 24.31
N ASP A 67 -0.93 15.69 24.07
CA ASP A 67 -2.10 14.82 24.00
C ASP A 67 -2.90 14.90 22.67
N GLU A 68 -2.56 15.80 21.72
CA GLU A 68 -3.38 16.00 20.51
C GLU A 68 -2.68 15.57 19.21
N VAL A 69 -3.00 14.37 18.71
CA VAL A 69 -2.55 13.91 17.37
C VAL A 69 -3.39 14.59 16.29
N ARG A 70 -2.77 15.47 15.51
CA ARG A 70 -3.43 16.11 14.35
C ARG A 70 -3.26 15.25 13.11
N THR A 71 -4.29 15.23 12.26
CA THR A 71 -4.29 14.46 11.03
C THR A 71 -4.46 15.40 9.83
N VAL A 72 -3.55 15.33 8.86
CA VAL A 72 -3.63 16.09 7.61
C VAL A 72 -3.91 15.12 6.46
N SER A 73 -5.03 15.35 5.75
CA SER A 73 -5.41 14.53 4.59
C SER A 73 -5.11 15.23 3.26
N ARG A 74 -4.59 14.51 2.26
CA ARG A 74 -4.39 15.00 0.89
C ARG A 74 -4.94 14.02 -0.13
N LYS A 75 -5.45 14.52 -1.25
CA LYS A 75 -5.95 13.69 -2.36
C LYS A 75 -5.08 13.87 -3.59
N SER A 76 -4.79 12.77 -4.28
CA SER A 76 -4.05 12.75 -5.53
C SER A 76 -4.71 11.79 -6.51
N GLU A 77 -4.88 12.19 -7.77
CA GLU A 77 -5.44 11.31 -8.81
C GLU A 77 -4.52 10.12 -9.09
N MET A 78 -3.20 10.36 -9.13
CA MET A 78 -2.18 9.34 -9.34
C MET A 78 -0.95 9.65 -8.50
N LEU A 79 -0.35 8.63 -7.87
CA LEU A 79 0.81 8.76 -7.01
C LEU A 79 1.80 7.63 -7.26
N PHE A 80 3.06 7.98 -7.52
CA PHE A 80 4.18 7.05 -7.47
C PHE A 80 4.76 7.00 -6.06
N VAL A 81 4.89 5.80 -5.50
CA VAL A 81 5.43 5.55 -4.16
C VAL A 81 6.73 4.78 -4.29
N ARG A 82 7.80 5.31 -3.68
CA ARG A 82 9.09 4.63 -3.62
C ARG A 82 9.07 3.54 -2.56
N GLY A 83 9.47 2.32 -2.94
CA GLY A 83 9.39 1.12 -2.11
C GLY A 83 10.24 1.15 -0.84
N ASP A 84 11.34 1.92 -0.83
CA ASP A 84 12.13 2.15 0.37
C ASP A 84 11.27 2.63 1.53
N SER A 85 10.24 3.46 1.28
CA SER A 85 9.39 4.06 2.33
C SER A 85 8.25 3.15 2.79
N VAL A 86 7.95 2.08 2.05
CA VAL A 86 6.83 1.17 2.33
C VAL A 86 7.18 0.29 3.52
N VAL A 87 6.28 0.24 4.50
CA VAL A 87 6.39 -0.61 5.68
C VAL A 87 5.46 -1.81 5.56
N LEU A 88 4.22 -1.58 5.11
CA LEU A 88 3.21 -2.63 4.99
C LEU A 88 2.19 -2.29 3.90
N ILE A 89 1.70 -3.32 3.21
CA ILE A 89 0.62 -3.25 2.22
C ILE A 89 -0.48 -4.19 2.71
N SER A 90 -1.72 -3.71 2.78
CA SER A 90 -2.87 -4.54 3.15
C SER A 90 -4.09 -4.28 2.24
N PRO A 91 -4.96 -5.29 2.04
CA PRO A 91 -6.23 -5.07 1.37
C PRO A 91 -7.14 -4.14 2.20
N GLN A 92 -7.99 -3.35 1.53
CA GLN A 92 -8.96 -2.47 2.22
C GLN A 92 -9.88 -3.22 3.20
N SER A 93 -10.20 -4.50 2.93
CA SER A 93 -11.10 -5.29 3.80
C SER A 93 -10.49 -5.63 5.17
N ARG A 94 -9.16 -5.51 5.31
CA ARG A 94 -8.42 -5.75 6.55
C ARG A 94 -7.29 -4.71 6.68
N PRO A 95 -7.62 -3.46 7.05
CA PRO A 95 -6.61 -2.44 7.34
C PRO A 95 -5.86 -2.77 8.64
N PHE A 96 -4.76 -2.06 8.88
CA PHE A 96 -3.81 -2.30 9.98
C PHE A 96 -4.44 -2.18 11.37
#